data_AF-A0A917BYV2-F1
#
_entry.id   AF-A0A917BYV2-F1
#
_cell.length_a   1.000
_cell.length_b   1.000
_cell.length_c   1.000
_cell.angle_alpha   90.00
_cell.angle_beta   90.00
_cell.angle_gamma   90.00
#
_symmetry.space_group_name_H-M   'P 1'
#
loop_
_entity.id
_entity.type
_entity.pdbx_description
1 polymer ?
#
loop_
_entity_poly.entity_id
_entity_poly.type
_entity_poly.pdbx_seq_one_letter_code
_entity_poly.pdbx_strand_id
1 'polypeptide(L)'
;MDDITLARAFHVLTVLHWIGGLAFVTLVVLPLSRMMPGAQGVALFETVEARFSGQVRWSVPLAGLTGLWMTLRMDLWARFQDPAFWWMHAMLALWAAFMLLLFVIEPLLHHRIAALALAAPVPVLRRISLLHRVLLTVTALTVFSAVAGAHGLFLF
;
A
#
# COMPACT_ATOMS: atom_id res chain seq x y z
N MET A 1 -1.07 17.99 -22.22
CA MET A 1 -1.39 16.62 -22.68
C MET A 1 -0.24 15.69 -22.33
N ASP A 2 0.99 16.06 -22.67
CA ASP A 2 2.20 15.29 -22.33
C ASP A 2 2.42 15.16 -20.81
N ASP A 3 2.13 16.22 -20.05
CA ASP A 3 2.28 16.28 -18.60
C ASP A 3 1.35 15.32 -17.86
N ILE A 4 0.09 15.23 -18.29
CA ILE A 4 -0.90 14.31 -17.72
C ILE A 4 -0.53 12.86 -18.04
N THR A 5 -0.14 12.58 -19.28
CA THR A 5 0.27 11.24 -19.70
C THR A 5 1.50 10.79 -18.94
N LEU A 6 2.48 11.68 -18.77
CA LEU A 6 3.68 11.41 -17.98
C LEU A 6 3.35 11.18 -16.50
N ALA A 7 2.52 12.04 -15.90
CA ALA A 7 2.06 11.87 -14.52
C ALA A 7 1.34 10.52 -14.32
N ARG A 8 0.48 10.13 -15.27
CA ARG A 8 -0.20 8.83 -15.25
C ARG A 8 0.78 7.66 -15.35
N ALA A 9 1.78 7.76 -16.23
CA ALA A 9 2.80 6.72 -16.38
C ALA A 9 3.59 6.52 -15.07
N PHE A 10 4.03 7.61 -14.43
CA PHE A 10 4.67 7.55 -13.12
C PHE A 10 3.73 7.05 -12.02
N HIS A 11 2.46 7.47 -12.05
CA HIS A 11 1.47 7.00 -11.09
C HIS A 11 1.29 5.48 -11.17
N VAL A 12 1.10 4.93 -12.38
CA VAL A 12 0.96 3.49 -12.58
C VAL A 12 2.24 2.74 -12.19
N LEU A 13 3.42 3.25 -12.56
CA LEU A 13 4.70 2.63 -12.21
C LEU A 13 4.91 2.57 -10.69
N THR A 14 4.59 3.65 -9.97
CA THR A 14 4.75 3.72 -8.52
C THR A 14 3.73 2.84 -7.79
N VAL A 15 2.48 2.80 -8.26
CA VAL A 15 1.45 1.88 -7.76
C VAL A 15 1.84 0.42 -8.01
N LEU A 16 2.36 0.09 -9.20
CA LEU A 16 2.83 -1.26 -9.53
C LEU A 16 3.92 -1.72 -8.57
N HIS A 17 4.95 -0.89 -8.36
CA HIS A 17 6.05 -1.21 -7.46
C HIS A 17 5.56 -1.37 -6.00
N TRP A 18 4.76 -0.42 -5.53
CA TRP A 18 4.25 -0.42 -4.16
C TRP A 18 3.29 -1.59 -3.87
N ILE A 19 2.22 -1.74 -4.66
CA ILE A 19 1.21 -2.77 -4.42
C ILE A 19 1.71 -4.16 -4.83
N GLY A 20 2.56 -4.25 -5.87
CA GLY A 20 3.23 -5.49 -6.25
C GLY A 20 4.14 -6.02 -5.14
N GLY A 21 4.91 -5.13 -4.49
CA GLY A 21 5.72 -5.50 -3.34
C GLY A 21 4.87 -5.87 -2.11
N LEU A 22 3.76 -5.16 -1.86
CA LEU A 22 2.79 -5.55 -0.81
C LEU A 22 2.26 -6.97 -1.05
N ALA A 23 1.92 -7.30 -2.31
CA ALA A 23 1.46 -8.64 -2.68
C ALA A 23 2.56 -9.68 -2.43
N PHE A 24 3.80 -9.40 -2.83
CA PHE A 24 4.95 -10.29 -2.59
C PHE A 24 5.19 -10.54 -1.10
N VAL A 25 5.22 -9.49 -0.27
CA VAL A 25 5.39 -9.62 1.19
C VAL A 25 4.25 -10.44 1.80
N THR A 26 3.02 -10.18 1.37
CA THR A 26 1.81 -10.83 1.92
C THR A 26 1.71 -12.29 1.55
N LEU A 27 1.98 -12.63 0.30
CA LEU A 27 1.69 -13.95 -0.28
C LEU A 27 2.91 -14.87 -0.31
N VAL A 28 4.13 -14.35 -0.16
CA VAL A 28 5.37 -15.14 -0.22
C VAL A 28 6.14 -15.02 1.09
N VAL A 29 6.55 -13.80 1.46
CA VAL A 29 7.46 -13.58 2.60
C VAL A 29 6.83 -13.97 3.93
N LEU A 30 5.60 -13.51 4.19
CA LEU A 30 4.90 -13.78 5.44
C LEU A 30 4.56 -15.27 5.64
N PRO A 31 4.07 -16.01 4.62
CA PRO A 31 3.93 -17.46 4.72
C PRO A 31 5.25 -18.17 5.01
N LEU A 32 6.34 -17.85 4.30
CA LEU A 32 7.66 -18.43 4.55
C LEU A 32 8.15 -18.14 5.97
N SER A 33 8.04 -16.89 6.40
CA SER A 33 8.42 -16.46 7.75
C SER A 33 7.65 -17.23 8.83
N ARG A 34 6.38 -17.56 8.59
CA ARG A 34 5.55 -18.33 9.53
C ARG A 34 5.86 -19.82 9.55
N MET A 35 6.48 -20.36 8.51
CA MET A 35 6.92 -21.76 8.46
C MET A 35 8.25 -21.97 9.20
N MET A 36 9.04 -20.91 9.37
CA MET A 36 10.31 -20.99 10.09
C MET A 36 10.10 -20.95 11.62
N PRO A 37 10.92 -21.68 12.39
CA PRO A 37 10.81 -21.73 13.84
C PRO A 37 11.33 -20.46 14.51
N GLY A 38 10.55 -19.96 15.48
CA GLY A 38 10.98 -18.94 16.45
C GLY A 38 11.51 -17.66 15.81
N ALA A 39 12.70 -17.24 16.24
CA ALA A 39 13.34 -15.99 15.83
C ALA A 39 13.76 -15.95 14.35
N GLN A 40 13.96 -17.10 13.70
CA GLN A 40 14.38 -17.13 12.29
C GLN A 40 13.30 -16.58 11.35
N GLY A 41 12.04 -16.91 11.63
CA GLY A 41 10.91 -16.38 10.88
C GLY A 41 10.75 -14.86 11.03
N VAL A 42 10.95 -14.36 12.25
CA VAL A 42 10.94 -12.92 12.53
C VAL A 42 12.07 -12.21 11.81
N ALA A 43 13.29 -12.73 11.89
CA ALA A 43 14.46 -12.17 11.22
C ALA A 43 14.32 -12.13 9.69
N LEU A 44 13.73 -13.17 9.08
CA LEU A 44 13.42 -13.17 7.65
C LEU A 44 12.45 -12.04 7.29
N PHE A 45 11.34 -11.92 8.01
CA PHE A 45 10.36 -10.88 7.78
C PHE A 45 10.98 -9.48 7.95
N GLU A 46 11.65 -9.21 9.06
CA GLU A 46 12.26 -7.90 9.36
C GLU A 46 13.31 -7.52 8.31
N THR A 47 14.13 -8.47 7.86
CA THR A 47 15.18 -8.21 6.85
C THR A 47 14.59 -7.79 5.52
N VAL A 48 13.47 -8.41 5.12
CA VAL A 48 12.78 -8.07 3.87
C VAL A 48 11.98 -6.78 4.04
N GLU A 49 11.25 -6.64 5.14
CA GLU A 49 10.43 -5.47 5.45
C GLU A 49 11.27 -4.19 5.51
N ALA A 50 12.42 -4.21 6.19
CA ALA A 50 13.29 -3.03 6.28
C ALA A 50 13.78 -2.56 4.90
N ARG A 51 14.13 -3.50 4.01
CA ARG A 51 14.53 -3.15 2.63
C ARG A 51 13.35 -2.65 1.81
N PHE A 52 12.21 -3.31 1.92
CA PHE A 52 11.02 -2.96 1.16
C PHE A 52 10.45 -1.61 1.60
N SER A 53 10.35 -1.35 2.90
CA SER A 53 9.91 -0.05 3.46
C SER A 53 10.77 1.09 2.91
N GLY A 54 12.09 0.93 2.85
CA GLY A 54 13.00 1.91 2.25
C GLY A 54 12.64 2.27 0.80
N GLN A 55 12.19 1.30 -0.01
CA GLN A 55 11.76 1.54 -1.39
C GLN A 55 10.36 2.18 -1.45
N VAL A 56 9.42 1.70 -0.64
CA VAL A 56 8.02 2.18 -0.64
C VAL A 56 7.92 3.62 -0.13
N ARG A 57 8.81 4.05 0.77
CA ARG A 57 8.94 5.46 1.19
C ARG A 57 9.23 6.43 0.04
N TRP A 58 9.68 5.95 -1.12
CA TRP A 58 9.74 6.75 -2.34
C TRP A 58 8.48 6.60 -3.20
N SER A 59 8.02 5.36 -3.41
CA SER A 59 6.89 5.10 -4.31
C SER A 59 5.56 5.66 -3.80
N VAL A 60 5.26 5.59 -2.51
CA VAL A 60 3.97 6.06 -1.95
C VAL A 60 3.82 7.58 -2.08
N PRO A 61 4.81 8.41 -1.70
CA PRO A 61 4.73 9.85 -1.95
C PRO A 61 4.63 10.18 -3.43
N LEU A 62 5.40 9.52 -4.30
CA LEU A 62 5.35 9.76 -5.75
C LEU A 62 3.99 9.38 -6.36
N ALA A 63 3.37 8.29 -5.91
CA ALA A 63 2.01 7.92 -6.30
C ALA A 63 1.01 9.01 -5.88
N GLY A 64 1.13 9.52 -4.66
CA GLY A 64 0.32 10.63 -4.17
C GLY A 64 0.50 11.91 -4.97
N LEU A 65 1.75 12.34 -5.18
CA LEU A 65 2.10 13.56 -5.91
C LEU A 65 1.57 13.52 -7.34
N THR A 66 1.78 12.42 -8.05
CA THR A 66 1.28 12.24 -9.42
C THR A 66 -0.25 12.15 -9.48
N GLY A 67 -0.87 11.48 -8.50
CA GLY A 67 -2.33 11.40 -8.38
C GLY A 67 -2.98 12.76 -8.13
N LEU A 68 -2.50 13.49 -7.12
CA LEU A 68 -2.96 14.83 -6.78
C LEU A 68 -2.72 15.82 -7.91
N TRP A 69 -1.57 15.72 -8.60
CA TRP A 69 -1.30 16.54 -9.78
C TRP A 69 -2.35 16.30 -10.87
N MET A 70 -2.68 15.04 -11.18
CA MET A 70 -3.73 14.73 -12.15
C MET A 70 -5.09 15.25 -11.69
N THR A 71 -5.45 15.09 -10.41
CA THR A 71 -6.70 15.63 -9.84
C THR A 71 -6.81 17.14 -10.02
N LEU A 72 -5.73 17.88 -9.74
CA LEU A 72 -5.67 19.33 -9.92
C LEU A 72 -5.75 19.73 -11.41
N ARG A 73 -4.96 19.08 -12.27
CA ARG A 73 -4.85 19.43 -13.70
C ARG A 73 -6.10 19.14 -14.51
N MET A 74 -6.88 18.15 -14.09
CA MET A 74 -8.13 17.74 -14.75
C MET A 74 -9.38 18.32 -14.05
N ASP A 75 -9.21 19.17 -13.04
CA ASP A 75 -10.30 19.75 -12.24
C ASP A 75 -11.28 18.70 -11.68
N LEU A 76 -10.73 17.62 -11.10
CA LEU A 76 -11.51 16.46 -10.65
C LEU A 76 -12.00 16.59 -9.21
N TRP A 77 -11.77 17.72 -8.54
CA TRP A 77 -12.11 17.90 -7.13
C TRP A 77 -13.61 17.75 -6.86
N ALA A 78 -14.46 18.18 -7.79
CA ALA A 78 -15.91 18.02 -7.69
C ALA A 78 -16.34 16.55 -7.58
N ARG A 79 -15.57 15.60 -8.13
CA ARG A 79 -15.90 14.16 -8.05
C ARG A 79 -15.81 13.61 -6.63
N PHE A 80 -15.04 14.24 -5.74
CA PHE A 80 -15.00 13.86 -4.32
C PHE A 80 -16.26 14.31 -3.55
N GLN A 81 -17.22 14.99 -4.18
CA GLN A 81 -18.52 15.28 -3.57
C GLN A 81 -19.58 14.25 -3.95
N ASP A 82 -19.31 13.42 -4.96
CA ASP A 82 -20.26 12.46 -5.50
C ASP A 82 -19.87 11.02 -5.09
N PRO A 83 -20.74 10.32 -4.31
CA PRO A 83 -20.51 8.94 -3.88
C PRO A 83 -20.31 7.94 -5.04
N ALA A 84 -20.77 8.25 -6.25
CA ALA A 84 -20.53 7.42 -7.43
C ALA A 84 -19.02 7.20 -7.68
N PHE A 85 -18.18 8.17 -7.30
CA PHE A 85 -16.72 8.09 -7.41
C PHE A 85 -16.05 7.56 -6.12
N TRP A 86 -16.72 6.69 -5.35
CA TRP A 86 -16.19 6.10 -4.11
C TRP A 86 -14.78 5.52 -4.23
N TRP A 87 -14.40 5.02 -5.42
CA TRP A 87 -13.06 4.51 -5.69
C TRP A 87 -11.97 5.61 -5.63
N MET A 88 -12.28 6.86 -5.98
CA MET A 88 -11.38 8.00 -5.79
C MET A 88 -11.16 8.28 -4.30
N HIS A 89 -12.21 8.18 -3.50
CA HIS A 89 -12.11 8.28 -2.04
C HIS A 89 -11.26 7.15 -1.46
N ALA A 90 -11.47 5.92 -1.93
CA ALA A 90 -10.69 4.76 -1.51
C ALA A 90 -9.20 4.92 -1.86
N MET A 91 -8.86 5.44 -3.06
CA MET A 91 -7.48 5.74 -3.44
C MET A 91 -6.84 6.75 -2.49
N LEU A 92 -7.51 7.88 -2.22
CA LEU A 92 -7.00 8.92 -1.35
C LEU A 92 -6.85 8.42 0.10
N ALA A 93 -7.84 7.70 0.60
CA ALA A 93 -7.84 7.14 1.95
C ALA A 93 -6.73 6.09 2.14
N LEU A 94 -6.54 5.18 1.18
CA LEU A 94 -5.46 4.21 1.23
C LEU A 94 -4.09 4.88 1.14
N TRP A 95 -3.93 5.84 0.24
CA TRP A 95 -2.70 6.61 0.16
C TRP A 95 -2.39 7.30 1.50
N ALA A 96 -3.37 7.99 2.10
CA ALA A 96 -3.20 8.65 3.39
C ALA A 96 -2.88 7.66 4.52
N ALA A 97 -3.54 6.50 4.54
CA ALA A 97 -3.28 5.44 5.52
C ALA A 97 -1.84 4.91 5.41
N PHE A 98 -1.33 4.71 4.19
CA PHE A 98 0.05 4.27 3.98
C PHE A 98 1.07 5.38 4.25
N MET A 99 0.76 6.64 3.95
CA MET A 99 1.58 7.78 4.38
C MET A 99 1.71 7.79 5.91
N LEU A 100 0.60 7.63 6.64
CA LEU A 100 0.62 7.56 8.09
C LEU A 100 1.40 6.33 8.58
N LEU A 101 1.18 5.17 7.96
CA LEU A 101 1.83 3.92 8.34
C LEU A 101 3.36 4.02 8.21
N LEU A 102 3.86 4.49 7.06
CA LEU A 102 5.29 4.49 6.75
C LEU A 102 6.05 5.65 7.43
N PHE A 103 5.43 6.82 7.55
CA PHE A 103 6.13 8.02 8.04
C PHE A 103 5.84 8.35 9.50
N VAL A 104 4.81 7.76 10.12
CA VAL A 104 4.45 8.03 11.52
C VAL A 104 4.44 6.74 12.34
N ILE A 105 3.64 5.74 11.95
CA ILE A 105 3.44 4.54 12.78
C ILE A 105 4.71 3.69 12.83
N GLU A 106 5.31 3.39 11.68
CA GLU A 106 6.51 2.56 11.58
C GLU A 106 7.68 3.15 12.41
N PRO A 107 8.08 4.43 12.26
CA PRO A 107 9.13 5.01 13.09
C PRO A 107 8.86 4.95 14.60
N LEU A 108 7.59 5.07 15.01
CA LEU A 108 7.21 5.10 16.43
C LEU A 108 7.12 3.71 17.06
N LEU A 109 6.68 2.71 16.30
CA LEU A 109 6.32 1.39 16.84
C LEU A 109 7.29 0.27 16.45
N HIS A 110 8.19 0.48 15.48
CA HIS A 110 9.07 -0.58 14.96
C HIS A 110 9.83 -1.32 16.08
N HIS A 111 10.52 -0.60 16.98
CA HIS A 111 11.26 -1.22 18.08
C HIS A 111 10.36 -2.02 19.05
N ARG A 112 9.14 -1.54 19.31
CA ARG A 112 8.19 -2.23 20.19
C ARG A 112 7.68 -3.51 19.54
N ILE A 113 7.35 -3.47 18.25
CA ILE A 113 6.86 -4.61 17.49
C ILE A 113 7.96 -5.67 17.35
N ALA A 114 9.20 -5.27 17.06
CA ALA A 114 10.34 -6.18 16.98
C ALA A 114 10.57 -6.93 18.31
N ALA A 115 10.56 -6.20 19.44
CA ALA A 115 10.69 -6.82 20.77
C ALA A 115 9.56 -7.83 21.06
N LEU A 116 8.31 -7.49 20.72
CA LEU A 116 7.17 -8.40 20.85
C LEU A 116 7.27 -9.61 19.90
N ALA A 117 7.79 -9.40 18.69
CA ALA A 117 7.97 -10.46 17.70
C ALA A 117 9.01 -11.47 18.17
N LEU A 118 10.09 -11.04 18.81
CA LEU A 118 11.08 -11.94 19.41
C LEU A 118 10.53 -12.69 20.63
N ALA A 119 9.73 -12.03 21.47
CA ALA A 119 9.14 -12.66 22.65
C ALA A 119 8.02 -13.66 22.31
N ALA A 120 7.21 -13.37 21.28
CA ALA A 120 6.10 -14.22 20.85
C ALA A 120 5.97 -14.27 19.31
N PRO A 121 6.88 -14.96 18.60
CA PRO A 121 6.96 -14.95 17.13
C PRO A 121 5.67 -15.38 16.43
N VAL A 122 5.10 -16.50 16.85
CA VAL A 122 3.93 -17.13 16.20
C VAL A 122 2.68 -16.21 16.22
N PRO A 123 2.21 -15.72 17.39
CA PRO A 123 1.03 -14.87 17.42
C PRO A 123 1.26 -13.52 16.73
N VAL A 124 2.48 -12.96 16.80
CA VAL A 124 2.80 -11.68 16.15
C VAL A 124 2.81 -11.81 14.63
N LEU A 125 3.53 -12.79 14.07
CA LEU A 125 3.55 -13.04 12.63
C LEU A 125 2.16 -13.39 12.08
N ARG A 126 1.31 -14.07 12.86
CA ARG A 126 -0.10 -14.32 12.48
C ARG A 126 -0.91 -13.03 12.37
N ARG A 127 -0.75 -12.10 13.31
CA ARG A 127 -1.44 -10.79 13.28
C ARG A 127 -0.95 -9.94 12.12
N ILE A 128 0.36 -9.85 11.93
CA ILE A 128 0.96 -9.12 10.79
C ILE A 128 0.46 -9.70 9.47
N SER A 129 0.41 -11.03 9.33
CA SER A 129 -0.12 -11.72 8.16
C SER A 129 -1.61 -11.45 7.91
N LEU A 130 -2.43 -11.36 8.96
CA LEU A 130 -3.83 -10.97 8.80
C LEU A 130 -3.97 -9.53 8.31
N LEU A 131 -3.26 -8.60 8.95
CA LEU A 131 -3.29 -7.19 8.59
C LEU A 131 -2.85 -6.98 7.13
N HIS A 132 -1.76 -7.61 6.71
CA HIS A 132 -1.27 -7.54 5.34
C HIS A 132 -2.25 -8.12 4.32
N ARG A 133 -2.93 -9.23 4.64
CA ARG A 133 -3.98 -9.79 3.77
C ARG A 133 -5.16 -8.83 3.61
N VAL A 134 -5.61 -8.22 4.70
CA VAL A 134 -6.70 -7.23 4.64
C VAL A 134 -6.27 -6.02 3.80
N LEU A 135 -5.09 -5.47 4.03
CA LEU A 135 -4.54 -4.38 3.23
C LEU A 135 -4.42 -4.76 1.74
N LEU A 136 -3.91 -5.95 1.44
CA LEU A 136 -3.79 -6.43 0.07
C LEU A 136 -5.17 -6.56 -0.59
N THR A 137 -6.16 -7.12 0.09
CA THR A 137 -7.53 -7.23 -0.46
C THR A 137 -8.13 -5.84 -0.72
N VAL A 138 -8.03 -4.92 0.23
CA VAL A 138 -8.60 -3.57 0.08
C VAL A 138 -7.89 -2.78 -1.03
N THR A 139 -6.56 -2.86 -1.11
CA THR A 139 -5.78 -2.22 -2.18
C THR A 139 -6.07 -2.83 -3.55
N ALA A 140 -6.18 -4.16 -3.66
CA ALA A 140 -6.54 -4.83 -4.91
C ALA A 140 -7.94 -4.42 -5.40
N LEU A 141 -8.94 -4.38 -4.51
CA LEU A 141 -10.29 -3.91 -4.83
C LEU A 141 -10.28 -2.44 -5.28
N THR A 142 -9.46 -1.62 -4.64
CA THR A 142 -9.35 -0.20 -5.00
C THR A 142 -8.69 -0.02 -6.37
N VAL A 143 -7.59 -0.73 -6.66
CA VAL A 143 -6.92 -0.69 -7.97
C VAL A 143 -7.86 -1.18 -9.06
N PHE A 144 -8.55 -2.31 -8.83
CA PHE A 144 -9.55 -2.83 -9.76
C PHE A 144 -10.63 -1.79 -10.05
N SER A 145 -11.21 -1.19 -9.00
CA SER A 145 -12.29 -0.21 -9.14
C SER A 145 -11.81 1.09 -9.79
N ALA A 146 -10.60 1.55 -9.49
CA ALA A 146 -10.03 2.74 -10.13
C ALA A 146 -9.84 2.54 -11.63
N VAL A 147 -9.31 1.38 -12.05
CA VAL A 147 -9.12 1.06 -13.47
C VAL A 147 -10.47 0.88 -14.17
N ALA A 148 -11.37 0.09 -13.58
CA ALA A 148 -12.72 -0.13 -14.08
C ALA A 148 -13.50 1.20 -14.24
N GLY A 149 -13.49 2.04 -13.21
CA GLY A 149 -14.16 3.35 -13.22
C GLY A 149 -13.56 4.31 -14.24
N ALA A 150 -12.23 4.35 -14.37
CA ALA A 150 -11.56 5.21 -15.35
C ALA A 150 -11.87 4.82 -16.81
N HIS A 151 -12.26 3.57 -17.06
CA HIS A 151 -12.62 3.06 -18.40
C HIS A 151 -14.14 2.96 -18.61
N GLY A 152 -14.95 3.53 -17.69
CA GLY A 152 -16.40 3.60 -17.84
C GLY A 152 -17.16 2.30 -17.53
N LEU A 153 -16.55 1.34 -16.83
CA LEU A 153 -17.23 0.10 -16.44
C LEU A 153 -18.37 0.36 -15.44
N PHE A 154 -18.19 1.36 -14.58
CA PHE A 154 -19.25 1.85 -13.71
C PHE A 154 -20.00 2.94 -14.46
N LEU A 155 -21.07 2.55 -15.15
CA LEU A 155 -22.01 3.48 -15.77
C LEU A 155 -22.67 4.30 -14.65
N PHE A 156 -22.34 5.59 -14.61
CA PHE A 156 -23.11 6.64 -13.93
C PHE A 156 -23.38 7.74 -14.95
#